data_AF-A0A524JB87-F1
#
_entry.id   AF-A0A524JB87-F1
#
_cell.length_a   1.000
_cell.length_b   1.000
_cell.length_c   1.000
_cell.angle_alpha   90.00
_cell.angle_beta   90.00
_cell.angle_gamma   90.00
#
_symmetry.space_group_name_H-M   'P 1'
#
loop_
_entity.id
_entity.type
_entity.pdbx_description
1 polymer ?
#
loop_
_entity_poly.entity_id
_entity_poly.type
_entity_poly.pdbx_seq_one_letter_code
_entity_poly.pdbx_strand_id
1 'polypeptide(L)'
;MSTPFNLRAYGINTEIIYRNTSVPILYELGLRLEKGTTISNVGALMTYSGEKTGRSPKDKRIVKHPDSEKNIDWGNINIGLDEHTFMVNHERAIDYLNICNHLYVVDAYAGWDPKYRIKTRIVCTRAYHALFMQNMLIMPTEEELANFGEPDYVVFNAGGFPANQYTSNMTSKTSIDLNLERREILILGTEYAGEMKKGIFSIMNYLMPLQNVLPMHCSANVGENDDVTILFGLSGTGKTTLSADPARRLIGDDEHCWTDEGTFNIEGGCYAKAINLSAENEPDIFNAIKFGTVLENVVYDKRSREVDYTDTSITQNTRASYPIQFIKNVQMPCVAGHPENIIFLTCDAFGILPPVSKLTPEQASYHFISGYTAKVAGTEMGVTEPQATFSACFGAAFMMW
;
A
#
# COMPACT_ATOMS: atom_id res chain seq x y z
N MET A 1 32.18 -13.31 -13.42
CA MET A 1 31.82 -11.94 -13.00
C MET A 1 30.35 -11.77 -13.32
N SER A 2 29.50 -11.63 -12.32
CA SER A 2 28.08 -11.34 -12.54
C SER A 2 27.95 -9.98 -13.21
N THR A 3 27.15 -9.89 -14.27
CA THR A 3 26.84 -8.62 -14.93
C THR A 3 26.26 -7.66 -13.88
N PRO A 4 26.75 -6.41 -13.78
CA PRO A 4 26.18 -5.44 -12.85
C PRO A 4 24.70 -5.22 -13.15
N PHE A 5 23.89 -5.13 -12.09
CA PHE A 5 22.45 -4.91 -12.20
C PHE A 5 22.17 -3.63 -13.00
N ASN A 6 21.20 -3.70 -13.91
CA ASN A 6 20.77 -2.58 -14.73
C ASN A 6 19.30 -2.73 -15.11
N LEU A 7 18.70 -1.65 -15.63
CA LEU A 7 17.30 -1.57 -16.02
C LEU A 7 17.13 -1.44 -17.55
N ARG A 8 18.16 -1.78 -18.35
CA ARG A 8 18.15 -1.59 -19.80
C ARG A 8 17.06 -2.40 -20.51
N ALA A 9 16.65 -3.52 -19.92
CA ALA A 9 15.53 -4.33 -20.41
C ALA A 9 14.20 -3.55 -20.43
N TYR A 10 14.08 -2.50 -19.60
CA TYR A 10 12.92 -1.60 -19.55
C TYR A 10 13.15 -0.28 -20.31
N GLY A 11 14.24 -0.16 -21.08
CA GLY A 11 14.62 1.09 -21.76
C GLY A 11 15.22 2.16 -20.84
N ILE A 12 15.58 1.79 -19.60
CA ILE A 12 16.20 2.70 -18.63
C ILE A 12 17.73 2.55 -18.65
N ASN A 13 18.41 3.65 -18.94
CA ASN A 13 19.86 3.76 -19.11
C ASN A 13 20.55 4.44 -17.92
N THR A 14 19.82 4.88 -16.90
CA THR A 14 20.38 5.49 -15.69
C THR A 14 21.42 4.57 -15.05
N GLU A 15 22.65 5.07 -14.89
CA GLU A 15 23.79 4.25 -14.47
C GLU A 15 23.84 4.02 -12.96
N ILE A 16 23.48 5.05 -12.17
CA ILE A 16 23.54 4.97 -10.71
C ILE A 16 22.23 4.36 -10.19
N ILE A 17 22.29 3.12 -9.74
CA ILE A 17 21.14 2.39 -9.20
C ILE A 17 21.44 1.93 -7.77
N TYR A 18 20.62 2.36 -6.82
CA TYR A 18 20.61 1.89 -5.44
C TYR A 18 19.60 0.74 -5.30
N ARG A 19 20.04 -0.49 -5.63
CA ARG A 19 19.20 -1.70 -5.51
C ARG A 19 19.24 -2.27 -4.11
N ASN A 20 18.06 -2.52 -3.51
CA ASN A 20 17.86 -3.12 -2.19
C ASN A 20 18.84 -2.58 -1.13
N THR A 21 19.12 -1.28 -1.22
CA THR A 21 20.14 -0.60 -0.43
C THR A 21 19.69 -0.46 1.02
N SER A 22 20.65 -0.48 1.95
CA SER A 22 20.37 -0.47 3.38
C SER A 22 19.67 0.81 3.85
N VAL A 23 18.85 0.67 4.89
CA VAL A 23 18.09 1.77 5.51
C VAL A 23 18.95 3.00 5.83
N PRO A 24 20.15 2.89 6.45
CA PRO A 24 20.99 4.08 6.71
C PRO A 24 21.39 4.83 5.45
N ILE A 25 21.69 4.14 4.35
CA ILE A 25 22.04 4.79 3.09
C ILE A 25 20.82 5.50 2.50
N LEU A 26 19.62 4.91 2.59
CA LEU A 26 18.38 5.58 2.17
C LEU A 26 18.10 6.85 2.99
N TYR A 27 18.37 6.82 4.29
CA TYR A 27 18.30 8.00 5.15
C TYR A 27 19.27 9.10 4.71
N GLU A 28 20.54 8.76 4.49
CA GLU A 28 21.56 9.71 4.03
C GLU A 28 21.20 10.35 2.69
N LEU A 29 20.75 9.53 1.73
CA LEU A 29 20.34 9.98 0.41
C LEU A 29 19.08 10.84 0.48
N GLY A 30 18.07 10.43 1.24
CA GLY A 30 16.86 11.21 1.47
C GLY A 30 17.16 12.59 2.06
N LEU A 31 17.98 12.64 3.11
CA LEU A 31 18.39 13.91 3.74
C LEU A 31 19.17 14.84 2.81
N ARG A 32 19.99 14.27 1.92
CA ARG A 32 20.88 15.03 1.04
C ARG A 32 20.20 15.49 -0.24
N LEU A 33 19.33 14.66 -0.80
CA LEU A 33 18.83 14.80 -2.17
C LEU A 33 17.34 15.17 -2.22
N GLU A 34 16.57 14.93 -1.15
CA GLU A 34 15.13 15.18 -1.14
C GLU A 34 14.78 16.37 -0.23
N LYS A 35 14.29 17.43 -0.85
CA LYS A 35 13.89 18.64 -0.14
C LYS A 35 12.74 18.33 0.83
N GLY A 36 12.90 18.77 2.08
CA GLY A 36 11.88 18.61 3.12
C GLY A 36 11.98 17.29 3.89
N THR A 37 12.86 16.38 3.48
CA THR A 37 13.15 15.16 4.25
C THR A 37 13.96 15.52 5.50
N THR A 38 13.58 14.95 6.65
CA THR A 38 14.29 15.15 7.91
C THR A 38 14.16 13.95 8.84
N ILE A 39 14.78 13.99 10.02
CA ILE A 39 14.70 12.92 11.01
C ILE A 39 13.97 13.43 12.26
N SER A 40 13.05 12.63 12.80
CA SER A 40 12.36 12.94 14.05
C SER A 40 13.25 12.75 15.27
N ASN A 41 12.83 13.24 16.44
CA ASN A 41 13.55 13.03 17.69
C ASN A 41 13.79 11.54 18.05
N VAL A 42 12.96 10.63 17.51
CA VAL A 42 13.05 9.17 17.71
C VAL A 42 13.73 8.43 16.54
N GLY A 43 14.23 9.16 15.54
CA GLY A 43 14.99 8.57 14.43
C GLY A 43 14.16 8.15 13.21
N ALA A 44 12.85 8.40 13.18
CA ALA A 44 12.03 8.11 12.00
C ALA A 44 12.29 9.14 10.87
N LEU A 45 12.26 8.70 9.62
CA LEU A 45 12.41 9.57 8.45
C LEU A 45 11.09 10.30 8.20
N MET A 46 11.07 11.62 8.33
CA MET A 46 9.89 12.44 8.05
C MET A 46 9.97 12.98 6.62
N THR A 47 8.91 12.77 5.83
CA THR A 47 8.85 13.10 4.40
C THR A 47 7.51 13.75 4.03
N TYR A 48 7.47 14.39 2.87
CA TYR A 48 6.27 14.99 2.30
C TYR A 48 5.99 14.43 0.90
N SER A 49 4.72 14.14 0.63
CA SER A 49 4.24 13.59 -0.65
C SER A 49 3.73 14.67 -1.63
N GLY A 50 3.93 15.94 -1.31
CA GLY A 50 3.54 17.07 -2.15
C GLY A 50 2.03 17.30 -2.16
N GLU A 51 1.46 17.59 -3.34
CA GLU A 51 0.04 17.95 -3.50
C GLU A 51 -0.91 16.80 -3.14
N LYS A 52 -0.50 15.56 -3.44
CA LYS A 52 -1.32 14.37 -3.18
C LYS A 52 -0.93 13.79 -1.83
N THR A 53 -1.83 13.90 -0.85
CA THR A 53 -1.64 13.36 0.52
C THR A 53 -2.53 12.13 0.79
N GLY A 54 -3.13 11.59 -0.26
CA GLY A 54 -4.01 10.42 -0.25
C GLY A 54 -4.17 9.87 -1.67
N ARG A 55 -4.96 8.82 -1.81
CA ARG A 55 -5.16 8.14 -3.10
C ARG A 55 -5.90 9.02 -4.12
N SER A 56 -5.65 8.74 -5.39
CA SER A 56 -6.28 9.36 -6.56
C SER A 56 -7.12 8.35 -7.37
N PRO A 57 -8.20 7.77 -6.80
CA PRO A 57 -8.96 6.70 -7.46
C PRO A 57 -9.56 7.12 -8.81
N LYS A 58 -9.88 8.41 -8.99
CA LYS A 58 -10.38 8.95 -10.27
C LYS A 58 -9.33 8.97 -11.39
N ASP A 59 -8.05 8.81 -11.03
CA ASP A 59 -6.91 8.78 -11.94
C ASP A 59 -6.32 7.36 -12.10
N LYS A 60 -6.90 6.34 -11.43
CA LYS A 60 -6.60 4.92 -11.66
C LYS A 60 -7.11 4.53 -13.04
N ARG A 61 -6.30 3.79 -13.81
CA ARG A 61 -6.61 3.30 -15.14
C ARG A 61 -6.12 1.86 -15.30
N ILE A 62 -6.85 1.05 -16.04
CA ILE A 62 -6.46 -0.34 -16.35
C ILE A 62 -6.56 -0.54 -17.86
N VAL A 63 -5.52 -1.08 -18.46
CA VAL A 63 -5.51 -1.37 -19.90
C VAL A 63 -6.59 -2.39 -20.24
N LYS A 64 -7.39 -2.08 -21.26
CA LYS A 64 -8.38 -2.99 -21.83
C LYS A 64 -7.68 -3.93 -22.80
N HIS A 65 -7.58 -5.20 -22.43
CA HIS A 65 -6.99 -6.23 -23.28
C HIS A 65 -7.89 -7.47 -23.35
N PRO A 66 -8.02 -8.15 -24.52
CA PRO A 66 -8.95 -9.27 -24.69
C PRO A 66 -8.78 -10.44 -23.70
N ASP A 67 -7.55 -10.66 -23.23
CA ASP A 67 -7.23 -11.79 -22.34
C ASP A 67 -7.68 -11.54 -20.89
N SER A 68 -7.66 -10.28 -20.44
CA SER A 68 -8.00 -9.91 -19.06
C SER A 68 -9.37 -9.24 -18.92
N GLU A 69 -9.91 -8.64 -19.98
CA GLU A 69 -11.08 -7.74 -19.89
C GLU A 69 -12.35 -8.41 -19.36
N LYS A 70 -12.49 -9.72 -19.51
CA LYS A 70 -13.66 -10.48 -19.03
C LYS A 70 -13.62 -10.76 -17.52
N ASN A 71 -12.46 -10.58 -16.92
CA ASN A 71 -12.17 -10.85 -15.52
C ASN A 71 -12.01 -9.53 -14.73
N ILE A 72 -12.58 -8.45 -15.25
CA ILE A 72 -12.51 -7.11 -14.64
C ILE A 72 -13.92 -6.53 -14.55
N ASP A 73 -14.32 -6.09 -13.36
CA ASP A 73 -15.54 -5.31 -13.14
C ASP A 73 -15.31 -3.84 -13.57
N TRP A 74 -15.57 -3.56 -14.84
CA TRP A 74 -15.39 -2.23 -15.43
C TRP A 74 -16.39 -1.22 -14.90
N GLY A 75 -15.91 -0.04 -14.52
CA GLY A 75 -16.78 1.02 -14.05
C GLY A 75 -16.04 2.27 -13.60
N ASN A 76 -16.59 2.96 -12.61
CA ASN A 76 -16.01 4.19 -12.06
C ASN A 76 -14.78 3.93 -11.15
N ILE A 77 -14.53 2.67 -10.80
CA ILE A 77 -13.38 2.25 -10.00
C ILE A 77 -12.29 1.70 -10.93
N ASN A 78 -12.63 0.69 -11.72
CA ASN A 78 -11.76 0.12 -12.73
C ASN A 78 -12.05 0.81 -14.07
N ILE A 79 -11.39 1.93 -14.29
CA ILE A 79 -11.58 2.78 -15.47
C ILE A 79 -10.67 2.27 -16.58
N GLY A 80 -11.25 1.92 -17.73
CA GLY A 80 -10.49 1.38 -18.84
C GLY A 80 -9.60 2.40 -19.57
N LEU A 81 -8.48 1.91 -20.08
CA LEU A 81 -7.48 2.63 -20.86
C LEU A 81 -7.13 1.82 -22.10
N ASP A 82 -6.88 2.46 -23.23
CA ASP A 82 -6.34 1.78 -24.40
C ASP A 82 -4.82 1.63 -24.30
N GLU A 83 -4.28 0.59 -24.95
CA GLU A 83 -2.84 0.29 -24.97
C GLU A 83 -2.00 1.46 -25.50
N HIS A 84 -2.50 2.20 -26.49
CA HIS A 84 -1.75 3.33 -27.06
C HIS A 84 -1.55 4.45 -26.03
N THR A 85 -2.61 4.82 -25.32
CA THR A 85 -2.53 5.81 -24.23
C THR A 85 -1.61 5.34 -23.11
N PHE A 86 -1.69 4.06 -22.71
CA PHE A 86 -0.75 3.48 -21.73
C PHE A 86 0.69 3.65 -22.21
N MET A 87 0.99 3.30 -23.45
CA MET A 87 2.35 3.40 -24.00
C MET A 87 2.85 4.86 -24.07
N VAL A 88 1.98 5.84 -24.31
CA VAL A 88 2.35 7.26 -24.21
C VAL A 88 2.77 7.62 -22.79
N ASN A 89 2.01 7.20 -21.78
CA ASN A 89 2.39 7.44 -20.39
C ASN A 89 3.65 6.66 -20.00
N HIS A 90 3.78 5.42 -20.46
CA HIS A 90 4.96 4.56 -20.24
C HIS A 90 6.23 5.23 -20.76
N GLU A 91 6.26 5.67 -22.02
CA GLU A 91 7.40 6.40 -22.59
C GLU A 91 7.75 7.64 -21.76
N ARG A 92 6.75 8.43 -21.34
CA ARG A 92 6.98 9.61 -20.48
C ARG A 92 7.63 9.26 -19.15
N ALA A 93 7.26 8.13 -18.58
CA ALA A 93 7.82 7.67 -17.32
C ALA A 93 9.25 7.18 -17.49
N ILE A 94 9.52 6.37 -18.51
CA ILE A 94 10.87 5.90 -18.84
C ILE A 94 11.79 7.08 -19.16
N ASP A 95 11.33 8.06 -19.92
CA ASP A 95 12.05 9.32 -20.19
C ASP A 95 12.40 10.05 -18.89
N TYR A 96 11.42 10.21 -17.99
CA TYR A 96 11.65 10.85 -16.70
C TYR A 96 12.68 10.08 -15.84
N LEU A 97 12.57 8.75 -15.78
CA LEU A 97 13.51 7.90 -15.06
C LEU A 97 14.92 7.99 -15.66
N ASN A 98 15.04 8.15 -16.98
CA ASN A 98 16.29 8.32 -17.71
C ASN A 98 16.99 9.67 -17.49
N ILE A 99 16.26 10.74 -17.21
CA ILE A 99 16.87 12.05 -16.91
C ILE A 99 17.29 12.19 -15.44
N CYS A 100 16.89 11.24 -14.59
CA CYS A 100 17.29 11.23 -13.19
C CYS A 100 18.75 10.79 -13.06
N ASN A 101 19.52 11.49 -12.22
CA ASN A 101 20.95 11.17 -11.99
C ASN A 101 21.16 9.80 -11.32
N HIS A 102 20.15 9.31 -10.60
CA HIS A 102 20.15 8.02 -9.92
C HIS A 102 18.71 7.51 -9.77
N LEU A 103 18.57 6.20 -9.58
CA LEU A 103 17.32 5.54 -9.27
C LEU A 103 17.48 4.62 -8.07
N TYR A 104 16.35 4.30 -7.43
CA TYR A 104 16.27 3.29 -6.39
C TYR A 104 15.48 2.10 -6.92
N VAL A 105 15.94 0.90 -6.56
CA VAL A 105 15.25 -0.34 -6.93
C VAL A 105 15.02 -1.19 -5.70
N VAL A 106 13.78 -1.66 -5.53
CA VAL A 106 13.42 -2.60 -4.46
C VAL A 106 12.86 -3.85 -5.11
N ASP A 107 13.63 -4.92 -5.08
CA ASP A 107 13.15 -6.26 -5.40
C ASP A 107 12.64 -6.92 -4.11
N ALA A 108 11.34 -7.25 -4.07
CA ALA A 108 10.69 -7.80 -2.89
C ALA A 108 9.49 -8.68 -3.25
N TYR A 109 9.00 -9.45 -2.28
CA TYR A 109 7.83 -10.30 -2.47
C TYR A 109 6.56 -9.64 -1.92
N ALA A 110 5.43 -9.95 -2.55
CA ALA A 110 4.10 -9.72 -1.99
C ALA A 110 3.40 -11.07 -1.82
N GLY A 111 2.83 -11.32 -0.63
CA GLY A 111 2.27 -12.61 -0.22
C GLY A 111 3.25 -13.48 0.57
N TRP A 112 2.92 -13.77 1.83
CA TRP A 112 3.74 -14.62 2.70
C TRP A 112 3.65 -16.12 2.38
N ASP A 113 2.62 -16.56 1.67
CA ASP A 113 2.49 -17.95 1.21
C ASP A 113 3.31 -18.15 -0.09
N PRO A 114 4.37 -18.99 -0.09
CA PRO A 114 5.19 -19.22 -1.27
C PRO A 114 4.45 -19.75 -2.51
N LYS A 115 3.28 -20.38 -2.35
CA LYS A 115 2.44 -20.87 -3.46
C LYS A 115 1.83 -19.72 -4.26
N TYR A 116 1.51 -18.62 -3.60
CA TYR A 116 0.78 -17.48 -4.17
C TYR A 116 1.61 -16.19 -4.22
N ARG A 117 2.81 -16.18 -3.63
CA ARG A 117 3.70 -15.02 -3.61
C ARG A 117 4.07 -14.57 -5.02
N ILE A 118 4.17 -13.26 -5.21
CA ILE A 118 4.68 -12.67 -6.45
C ILE A 118 5.98 -11.91 -6.20
N LYS A 119 6.90 -11.97 -7.16
CA LYS A 119 8.11 -11.14 -7.20
C LYS A 119 7.75 -9.77 -7.77
N THR A 120 8.04 -8.73 -7.03
CA THR A 120 7.83 -7.35 -7.45
C THR A 120 9.16 -6.62 -7.56
N ARG A 121 9.28 -5.76 -8.58
CA ARG A 121 10.38 -4.81 -8.71
C ARG A 121 9.82 -3.40 -8.69
N ILE A 122 10.19 -2.62 -7.69
CA ILE A 122 9.83 -1.21 -7.62
C ILE A 122 10.99 -0.40 -8.15
N VAL A 123 10.74 0.48 -9.11
CA VAL A 123 11.69 1.46 -9.62
C VAL A 123 11.17 2.84 -9.25
N CYS A 124 11.91 3.62 -8.47
CA CYS A 124 11.48 4.93 -8.00
C CYS A 124 12.63 5.94 -7.94
N THR A 125 12.29 7.22 -7.85
CA THR A 125 13.25 8.34 -7.87
C THR A 125 13.59 8.89 -6.48
N ARG A 126 12.85 8.47 -5.45
CA ARG A 126 13.03 8.93 -4.06
C ARG A 126 13.44 7.78 -3.15
N ALA A 127 14.46 8.00 -2.32
CA ALA A 127 14.84 7.13 -1.21
C ALA A 127 13.67 6.93 -0.24
N TYR A 128 12.83 7.96 -0.05
CA TYR A 128 11.55 7.84 0.65
C TYR A 128 10.72 6.65 0.13
N HIS A 129 10.43 6.64 -1.18
CA HIS A 129 9.60 5.61 -1.80
C HIS A 129 10.25 4.23 -1.73
N ALA A 130 11.57 4.15 -1.87
CA ALA A 130 12.31 2.91 -1.71
C ALA A 130 12.19 2.37 -0.28
N LEU A 131 12.43 3.20 0.75
CA LEU A 131 12.30 2.79 2.14
C LEU A 131 10.86 2.40 2.49
N PHE A 132 9.88 3.14 1.99
CA PHE A 132 8.47 2.78 2.13
C PHE A 132 8.19 1.38 1.58
N MET A 133 8.67 1.05 0.38
CA MET A 133 8.45 -0.29 -0.19
C MET A 133 9.27 -1.38 0.50
N GLN A 134 10.45 -1.07 1.05
CA GLN A 134 11.18 -1.99 1.92
C GLN A 134 10.43 -2.29 3.23
N ASN A 135 9.68 -1.32 3.74
CA ASN A 135 8.82 -1.51 4.90
C ASN A 135 7.56 -2.31 4.54
N MET A 136 6.91 -2.00 3.41
CA MET A 136 5.60 -2.55 3.07
C MET A 136 5.64 -3.92 2.38
N LEU A 137 6.76 -4.33 1.80
CA LEU A 137 6.90 -5.64 1.14
C LEU A 137 7.79 -6.59 1.92
N ILE A 138 7.73 -7.86 1.55
CA ILE A 138 8.51 -8.92 2.18
C ILE A 138 9.90 -8.92 1.55
N MET A 139 10.88 -8.45 2.31
CA MET A 139 12.25 -8.36 1.84
C MET A 139 12.87 -9.75 1.64
N PRO A 140 13.50 -10.02 0.49
CA PRO A 140 14.18 -11.29 0.25
C PRO A 140 15.41 -11.40 1.15
N THR A 141 15.78 -12.63 1.47
CA THR A 141 17.13 -12.91 2.00
C THR A 141 18.21 -12.55 0.98
N GLU A 142 19.47 -12.45 1.41
CA GLU A 142 20.59 -12.18 0.49
C GLU A 142 20.70 -13.24 -0.63
N GLU A 143 20.43 -14.51 -0.31
CA GLU A 143 20.41 -15.61 -1.27
C GLU A 143 19.25 -15.50 -2.25
N GLU A 144 18.03 -15.21 -1.76
CA GLU A 144 16.87 -14.98 -2.61
C GLU A 144 17.06 -13.77 -3.52
N LEU A 145 17.71 -12.70 -3.03
CA LEU A 145 17.99 -11.51 -3.84
C LEU A 145 19.02 -11.79 -4.93
N ALA A 146 20.07 -12.56 -4.59
CA ALA A 146 21.07 -13.00 -5.57
C ALA A 146 20.45 -13.87 -6.67
N ASN A 147 19.43 -14.65 -6.33
CA ASN A 147 18.70 -15.54 -7.23
C ASN A 147 17.31 -15.02 -7.64
N PHE A 148 17.04 -13.72 -7.47
CA PHE A 148 15.69 -13.15 -7.65
C PHE A 148 15.16 -13.34 -9.07
N GLY A 149 16.06 -13.30 -10.06
CA GLY A 149 15.73 -13.43 -11.48
C GLY A 149 14.84 -12.30 -11.98
N GLU A 150 13.97 -12.61 -12.93
CA GLU A 150 12.98 -11.68 -13.47
C GLU A 150 11.80 -11.52 -12.50
N PRO A 151 11.36 -10.28 -12.21
CA PRO A 151 10.16 -10.05 -11.40
C PRO A 151 8.90 -10.50 -12.14
N ASP A 152 7.86 -10.84 -11.39
CA ASP A 152 6.54 -11.11 -11.97
C ASP A 152 5.85 -9.80 -12.36
N TYR A 153 5.99 -8.75 -11.56
CA TYR A 153 5.46 -7.42 -11.82
C TYR A 153 6.48 -6.32 -11.55
N VAL A 154 6.41 -5.23 -12.32
CA VAL A 154 7.27 -4.05 -12.18
C VAL A 154 6.41 -2.82 -11.90
N VAL A 155 6.80 -2.02 -10.91
CA VAL A 155 6.17 -0.73 -10.60
C VAL A 155 7.15 0.38 -10.97
N PHE A 156 6.80 1.18 -11.98
CA PHE A 156 7.52 2.39 -12.35
C PHE A 156 6.91 3.59 -11.63
N ASN A 157 7.50 3.99 -10.52
CA ASN A 157 7.11 5.20 -9.80
C ASN A 157 7.87 6.40 -10.36
N ALA A 158 7.27 7.02 -11.38
CA ALA A 158 7.64 8.30 -11.96
C ALA A 158 6.78 9.45 -11.40
N GLY A 159 6.30 9.30 -10.16
CA GLY A 159 5.33 10.19 -9.54
C GLY A 159 5.71 11.67 -9.48
N GLY A 160 7.01 11.97 -9.46
CA GLY A 160 7.55 13.33 -9.53
C GLY A 160 7.39 14.01 -10.90
N PHE A 161 6.89 13.29 -11.92
CA PHE A 161 6.63 13.82 -13.26
C PHE A 161 5.15 13.70 -13.63
N PRO A 162 4.52 14.76 -14.15
CA PRO A 162 3.08 14.75 -14.41
C PRO A 162 2.71 13.94 -15.66
N ALA A 163 1.54 13.31 -15.61
CA ALA A 163 0.83 12.84 -16.79
C ALA A 163 0.44 14.04 -17.67
N ASN A 164 0.33 13.80 -18.98
CA ASN A 164 -0.17 14.82 -19.90
C ASN A 164 -1.70 14.79 -19.92
N GLN A 165 -2.33 15.78 -19.25
CA GLN A 165 -3.78 15.91 -19.14
C GLN A 165 -4.53 16.04 -20.49
N TYR A 166 -3.82 16.30 -21.59
CA TYR A 166 -4.40 16.37 -22.93
C TYR A 166 -4.34 15.05 -23.69
N THR A 167 -3.72 14.01 -23.11
CA THR A 167 -3.76 12.66 -23.66
C THR A 167 -5.17 12.10 -23.44
N SER A 168 -5.67 11.33 -24.40
CA SER A 168 -6.97 10.67 -24.29
C SER A 168 -7.11 9.92 -22.96
N ASN A 169 -8.33 9.89 -22.41
CA ASN A 169 -8.66 9.19 -21.15
C ASN A 169 -7.97 9.72 -19.87
N MET A 170 -7.11 10.74 -19.96
CA MET A 170 -6.56 11.45 -18.80
C MET A 170 -7.53 12.54 -18.31
N THR A 171 -7.70 12.61 -16.99
CA THR A 171 -8.61 13.56 -16.33
C THR A 171 -7.88 14.62 -15.52
N SER A 172 -6.57 14.44 -15.31
CA SER A 172 -5.73 15.34 -14.54
C SER A 172 -4.26 15.20 -14.96
N LYS A 173 -3.36 15.81 -14.19
CA LYS A 173 -1.90 15.62 -14.32
C LYS A 173 -1.39 14.39 -13.57
N THR A 174 -2.28 13.62 -12.96
CA THR A 174 -2.00 12.38 -12.24
C THR A 174 -2.53 11.21 -13.07
N SER A 175 -1.79 10.11 -13.14
CA SER A 175 -2.35 8.83 -13.59
C SER A 175 -1.64 7.65 -12.91
N ILE A 176 -2.43 6.63 -12.62
CA ILE A 176 -1.98 5.37 -12.03
C ILE A 176 -2.48 4.27 -12.96
N ASP A 177 -1.63 3.85 -13.88
CA ASP A 177 -1.99 2.93 -14.95
C ASP A 177 -1.53 1.52 -14.61
N LEU A 178 -2.41 0.53 -14.77
CA LEU A 178 -2.11 -0.90 -14.62
C LEU A 178 -2.27 -1.59 -15.97
N ASN A 179 -1.23 -2.30 -16.41
CA ASN A 179 -1.26 -3.17 -17.58
C ASN A 179 -0.97 -4.61 -17.13
N LEU A 180 -1.98 -5.47 -17.18
CA LEU A 180 -1.90 -6.85 -16.66
C LEU A 180 -1.08 -7.76 -17.57
N GLU A 181 -1.09 -7.50 -18.87
CA GLU A 181 -0.39 -8.27 -19.89
C GLU A 181 1.10 -7.97 -19.90
N ARG A 182 1.45 -6.69 -19.76
CA ARG A 182 2.83 -6.26 -19.58
C ARG A 182 3.35 -6.49 -18.16
N ARG A 183 2.43 -6.72 -17.21
CA ARG A 183 2.69 -6.87 -15.77
C ARG A 183 3.38 -5.65 -15.18
N GLU A 184 2.88 -4.47 -15.55
CA GLU A 184 3.45 -3.18 -15.21
C GLU A 184 2.42 -2.31 -14.48
N ILE A 185 2.87 -1.61 -13.44
CA ILE A 185 2.16 -0.47 -12.86
C ILE A 185 2.98 0.76 -13.12
N LEU A 186 2.30 1.82 -13.57
CA LEU A 186 2.91 3.10 -13.83
C LEU A 186 2.26 4.19 -12.98
N ILE A 187 3.07 5.01 -12.32
CA ILE A 187 2.62 6.12 -11.49
C ILE A 187 3.23 7.43 -12.01
N LEU A 188 2.36 8.39 -12.34
CA LEU A 188 2.73 9.74 -12.78
C LEU A 188 1.95 10.79 -11.96
N GLY A 189 2.60 11.90 -11.64
CA GLY A 189 1.97 13.10 -11.06
C GLY A 189 1.38 12.91 -9.65
N THR A 190 1.89 11.96 -8.89
CA THR A 190 1.56 11.75 -7.47
C THR A 190 2.76 11.15 -6.76
N GLU A 191 3.15 11.72 -5.62
CA GLU A 191 4.23 11.20 -4.78
C GLU A 191 3.70 10.53 -3.50
N TYR A 192 2.38 10.32 -3.43
CA TYR A 192 1.75 9.58 -2.33
C TYR A 192 2.13 8.11 -2.40
N ALA A 193 2.86 7.60 -1.39
CA ALA A 193 3.44 6.26 -1.46
C ALA A 193 2.41 5.14 -1.44
N GLY A 194 1.21 5.41 -0.89
CA GLY A 194 0.11 4.45 -0.85
C GLY A 194 -0.34 3.96 -2.24
N GLU A 195 -0.05 4.69 -3.33
CA GLU A 195 -0.34 4.22 -4.69
C GLU A 195 0.49 2.99 -5.08
N MET A 196 1.76 2.90 -4.65
CA MET A 196 2.59 1.70 -4.92
C MET A 196 2.03 0.48 -4.20
N LYS A 197 1.72 0.61 -2.90
CA LYS A 197 1.11 -0.45 -2.08
C LYS A 197 -0.22 -0.92 -2.70
N LYS A 198 -1.15 0.01 -2.95
CA LYS A 198 -2.49 -0.34 -3.44
C LYS A 198 -2.51 -0.79 -4.90
N GLY A 199 -1.50 -0.41 -5.69
CA GLY A 199 -1.26 -0.98 -7.00
C GLY A 199 -0.97 -2.49 -6.93
N ILE A 200 -0.04 -2.90 -6.05
CA ILE A 200 0.27 -4.32 -5.80
C ILE A 200 -0.95 -5.05 -5.25
N PHE A 201 -1.68 -4.43 -4.32
CA PHE A 201 -2.93 -5.01 -3.84
C PHE A 201 -3.96 -5.21 -4.95
N SER A 202 -4.07 -4.29 -5.91
CA SER A 202 -4.95 -4.45 -7.07
C SER A 202 -4.53 -5.65 -7.93
N ILE A 203 -3.23 -5.89 -8.10
CA ILE A 203 -2.72 -7.10 -8.77
C ILE A 203 -3.14 -8.36 -8.01
N MET A 204 -2.97 -8.39 -6.69
CA MET A 204 -3.40 -9.52 -5.87
C MET A 204 -4.92 -9.74 -5.95
N ASN A 205 -5.71 -8.66 -5.96
CA ASN A 205 -7.15 -8.74 -6.16
C ASN A 205 -7.54 -9.30 -7.53
N TYR A 206 -6.69 -9.15 -8.56
CA TYR A 206 -6.91 -9.77 -9.86
C TYR A 206 -6.49 -11.25 -9.88
N LEU A 207 -5.28 -11.56 -9.40
CA LEU A 207 -4.66 -12.89 -9.52
C LEU A 207 -5.24 -13.94 -8.58
N MET A 208 -5.62 -13.56 -7.36
CA MET A 208 -6.07 -14.51 -6.34
C MET A 208 -7.40 -15.18 -6.70
N PRO A 209 -8.43 -14.45 -7.19
CA PRO A 209 -9.68 -15.08 -7.62
C PRO A 209 -9.52 -16.06 -8.79
N LEU A 210 -8.56 -15.84 -9.71
CA LEU A 210 -8.23 -16.80 -10.78
C LEU A 210 -7.73 -18.15 -10.24
N GLN A 211 -7.21 -18.15 -9.01
CA GLN A 211 -6.71 -19.31 -8.31
C GLN A 211 -7.66 -19.78 -7.20
N ASN A 212 -8.90 -19.28 -7.19
CA ASN A 212 -9.92 -19.57 -6.18
C ASN A 212 -9.46 -19.21 -4.74
N VAL A 213 -8.64 -18.17 -4.61
CA VAL A 213 -8.20 -17.57 -3.34
C VAL A 213 -8.96 -16.26 -3.13
N LEU A 214 -9.43 -16.01 -1.91
CA LEU A 214 -10.14 -14.78 -1.57
C LEU A 214 -9.15 -13.70 -1.11
N PRO A 215 -8.88 -12.65 -1.92
CA PRO A 215 -8.18 -11.46 -1.45
C PRO A 215 -9.10 -10.64 -0.55
N MET A 216 -8.55 -10.07 0.52
CA MET A 216 -9.31 -9.40 1.58
C MET A 216 -8.67 -8.08 1.97
N HIS A 217 -9.49 -7.03 2.03
CA HIS A 217 -9.12 -5.76 2.63
C HIS A 217 -9.49 -5.76 4.12
N CYS A 218 -8.66 -6.44 4.92
CA CYS A 218 -8.88 -6.66 6.34
C CYS A 218 -7.56 -6.64 7.11
N SER A 219 -7.62 -6.35 8.42
CA SER A 219 -6.55 -6.76 9.33
C SER A 219 -6.81 -8.18 9.82
N ALA A 220 -5.77 -8.85 10.31
CA ALA A 220 -5.90 -10.18 10.89
C ALA A 220 -4.95 -10.38 12.07
N ASN A 221 -5.39 -11.16 13.06
CA ASN A 221 -4.56 -11.56 14.19
C ASN A 221 -4.95 -12.97 14.68
N VAL A 222 -4.04 -13.60 15.41
CA VAL A 222 -4.20 -14.97 15.91
C VAL A 222 -4.00 -15.02 17.43
N GLY A 223 -4.89 -15.74 18.11
CA GLY A 223 -4.81 -15.94 19.56
C GLY A 223 -3.75 -16.97 19.98
N GLU A 224 -3.72 -17.27 21.27
CA GLU A 224 -2.84 -18.30 21.84
C GLU A 224 -3.28 -19.72 21.44
N ASN A 225 -4.57 -19.93 21.16
CA ASN A 225 -5.12 -21.22 20.73
C ASN A 225 -5.19 -21.35 19.20
N ASP A 226 -4.41 -20.54 18.49
CA ASP A 226 -4.41 -20.42 17.03
C ASP A 226 -5.77 -20.03 16.40
N ASP A 227 -6.67 -19.44 17.20
CA ASP A 227 -7.95 -18.89 16.74
C ASP A 227 -7.72 -17.61 15.93
N VAL A 228 -7.95 -17.65 14.63
CA VAL A 228 -7.74 -16.51 13.72
C VAL A 228 -8.98 -15.61 13.69
N THR A 229 -8.76 -14.30 13.79
CA THR A 229 -9.79 -13.27 13.61
C THR A 229 -9.41 -12.37 12.45
N ILE A 230 -10.36 -12.13 11.54
CA ILE A 230 -10.22 -11.14 10.46
C ILE A 230 -11.19 -9.97 10.68
N LEU A 231 -10.69 -8.75 10.45
CA LEU A 231 -11.45 -7.52 10.64
C LEU A 231 -11.52 -6.73 9.33
N PHE A 232 -12.63 -6.82 8.61
CA PHE A 232 -12.89 -6.02 7.41
C PHE A 232 -13.26 -4.59 7.77
N GLY A 233 -12.88 -3.63 6.93
CA GLY A 233 -13.23 -2.24 7.11
C GLY A 233 -12.48 -1.30 6.18
N LEU A 234 -13.03 -0.10 5.96
CA LEU A 234 -12.32 0.93 5.21
C LEU A 234 -11.16 1.52 6.00
N SER A 235 -10.32 2.30 5.32
CA SER A 235 -9.22 3.02 5.97
C SER A 235 -9.76 3.98 7.04
N GLY A 236 -9.29 3.85 8.27
CA GLY A 236 -9.70 4.71 9.40
C GLY A 236 -10.93 4.23 10.17
N THR A 237 -11.45 3.02 9.92
CA THR A 237 -12.60 2.47 10.66
C THR A 237 -12.20 1.58 11.85
N GLY A 238 -10.92 1.57 12.24
CA GLY A 238 -10.42 0.84 13.40
C GLY A 238 -9.70 -0.49 13.13
N LYS A 239 -9.48 -0.90 11.86
CA LYS A 239 -8.78 -2.16 11.52
C LYS A 239 -7.45 -2.32 12.25
N THR A 240 -6.52 -1.39 12.03
CA THR A 240 -5.16 -1.40 12.59
C THR A 240 -5.18 -1.34 14.12
N THR A 241 -6.02 -0.46 14.69
CA THR A 241 -6.14 -0.28 16.14
C THR A 241 -6.65 -1.54 16.83
N LEU A 242 -7.70 -2.16 16.29
CA LEU A 242 -8.33 -3.35 16.89
C LEU A 242 -7.55 -4.65 16.61
N SER A 243 -6.74 -4.71 15.54
CA SER A 243 -5.88 -5.86 15.31
C SER A 243 -4.63 -5.88 16.18
N ALA A 244 -4.16 -4.70 16.61
CA ALA A 244 -3.02 -4.53 17.52
C ALA A 244 -3.43 -4.78 18.98
N ASP A 245 -4.03 -5.94 19.23
CA ASP A 245 -4.42 -6.40 20.56
C ASP A 245 -3.20 -7.03 21.27
N PRO A 246 -2.79 -6.56 22.46
CA PRO A 246 -1.66 -7.12 23.20
C PRO A 246 -1.79 -8.62 23.50
N ALA A 247 -2.99 -9.17 23.54
CA ALA A 247 -3.26 -10.60 23.79
C ALA A 247 -3.23 -11.45 22.51
N ARG A 248 -3.06 -10.85 21.32
CA ARG A 248 -3.12 -11.55 20.04
C ARG A 248 -1.92 -11.19 19.16
N ARG A 249 -1.37 -12.18 18.46
CA ARG A 249 -0.26 -11.96 17.52
C ARG A 249 -0.82 -11.36 16.23
N LEU A 250 -0.34 -10.20 15.83
CA LEU A 250 -0.71 -9.55 14.57
C LEU A 250 -0.21 -10.38 13.38
N ILE A 251 -1.09 -10.68 12.41
CA ILE A 251 -0.71 -11.27 11.12
C ILE A 251 -0.43 -10.15 10.11
N GLY A 252 -1.29 -9.11 10.10
CA GLY A 252 -1.16 -7.92 9.27
C GLY A 252 -2.30 -6.94 9.52
N ASP A 253 -2.17 -5.69 9.07
CA ASP A 253 -3.11 -4.61 9.41
C ASP A 253 -4.09 -4.21 8.28
N ASP A 254 -3.92 -4.69 7.04
CA ASP A 254 -4.72 -4.15 5.93
C ASP A 254 -5.02 -5.11 4.76
N GLU A 255 -4.08 -5.98 4.35
CA GLU A 255 -4.21 -6.76 3.11
C GLU A 255 -3.86 -8.24 3.32
N HIS A 256 -4.86 -9.13 3.16
CA HIS A 256 -4.69 -10.57 3.37
C HIS A 256 -5.29 -11.38 2.23
N CYS A 257 -4.93 -12.66 2.17
CA CYS A 257 -5.60 -13.65 1.35
C CYS A 257 -6.08 -14.81 2.21
N TRP A 258 -7.19 -15.42 1.81
CA TRP A 258 -7.71 -16.64 2.40
C TRP A 258 -7.73 -17.76 1.36
N THR A 259 -6.92 -18.79 1.61
CA THR A 259 -6.70 -19.97 0.78
C THR A 259 -7.42 -21.21 1.35
N ASP A 260 -7.21 -22.34 0.69
CA ASP A 260 -7.59 -23.67 1.17
C ASP A 260 -6.81 -24.13 2.41
N GLU A 261 -5.65 -23.52 2.71
CA GLU A 261 -4.77 -23.88 3.83
C GLU A 261 -4.85 -22.91 5.02
N GLY A 262 -5.39 -21.70 4.81
CA GLY A 262 -5.53 -20.71 5.86
C GLY A 262 -5.44 -19.28 5.34
N THR A 263 -4.87 -18.40 6.15
CA THR A 263 -4.73 -16.97 5.83
C THR A 263 -3.28 -16.54 5.78
N PHE A 264 -2.96 -15.62 4.87
CA PHE A 264 -1.64 -15.00 4.80
C PHE A 264 -1.73 -13.50 4.56
N ASN A 265 -0.78 -12.75 5.11
CA ASN A 265 -0.61 -11.34 4.83
C ASN A 265 0.03 -11.14 3.44
N ILE A 266 -0.41 -10.12 2.70
CA ILE A 266 0.22 -9.73 1.43
C ILE A 266 1.50 -8.93 1.69
N GLU A 267 1.56 -8.22 2.82
CA GLU A 267 2.53 -7.17 3.12
C GLU A 267 3.66 -7.64 4.04
N GLY A 268 4.79 -6.91 4.02
CA GLY A 268 5.90 -7.08 4.98
C GLY A 268 5.90 -6.07 6.13
N GLY A 269 4.90 -5.19 6.20
CA GLY A 269 4.82 -4.10 7.18
C GLY A 269 3.43 -3.53 7.36
N CYS A 270 3.37 -2.42 8.08
CA CYS A 270 2.13 -1.70 8.36
C CYS A 270 2.23 -0.25 7.90
N TYR A 271 1.10 0.30 7.43
CA TYR A 271 0.99 1.68 6.98
C TYR A 271 -0.10 2.42 7.78
N ALA A 272 0.16 2.55 9.08
CA ALA A 272 -0.78 3.06 10.06
C ALA A 272 -1.07 4.55 9.85
N LYS A 273 -2.28 4.99 10.22
CA LYS A 273 -2.57 6.41 10.40
C LYS A 273 -1.81 6.94 11.61
N ALA A 274 -1.25 8.14 11.49
CA ALA A 274 -0.49 8.79 12.56
C ALA A 274 -1.28 9.92 13.25
N ILE A 275 -2.44 10.32 12.72
CA ILE A 275 -3.26 11.37 13.32
C ILE A 275 -3.74 10.96 14.72
N ASN A 276 -3.58 11.85 15.69
CA ASN A 276 -3.90 11.67 17.11
C ASN A 276 -3.21 10.48 17.79
N LEU A 277 -2.14 9.95 17.20
CA LEU A 277 -1.41 8.83 17.76
C LEU A 277 -0.80 9.22 19.11
N SER A 278 -1.01 8.37 20.12
CA SER A 278 -0.39 8.54 21.43
C SER A 278 0.14 7.22 21.98
N ALA A 279 1.16 7.30 22.84
CA ALA A 279 1.69 6.12 23.53
C ALA A 279 0.67 5.47 24.48
N GLU A 280 -0.35 6.22 24.92
CA GLU A 280 -1.38 5.76 25.83
C GLU A 280 -2.46 4.94 25.10
N ASN A 281 -2.88 5.41 23.92
CA ASN A 281 -3.98 4.80 23.17
C ASN A 281 -3.50 3.67 22.24
N GLU A 282 -2.35 3.84 21.58
CA GLU A 282 -1.80 2.87 20.63
C GLU A 282 -0.30 2.60 20.89
N PRO A 283 0.07 2.01 22.04
CA PRO A 283 1.47 1.85 22.45
C PRO A 283 2.33 1.08 21.44
N ASP A 284 1.82 0.02 20.82
CA ASP A 284 2.60 -0.78 19.87
C ASP A 284 2.92 -0.02 18.59
N ILE A 285 1.95 0.75 18.05
CA ILE A 285 2.16 1.60 16.88
C ILE A 285 3.11 2.74 17.22
N PHE A 286 2.94 3.38 18.38
CA PHE A 286 3.80 4.47 18.82
C PHE A 286 5.25 4.00 18.99
N ASN A 287 5.47 2.84 19.61
CA ASN A 287 6.80 2.24 19.81
C ASN A 287 7.43 1.70 18.51
N ALA A 288 6.62 1.39 17.50
CA ALA A 288 7.11 1.05 16.18
C ALA A 288 7.72 2.26 15.45
N ILE A 289 7.47 3.50 15.89
CA ILE A 289 8.04 4.70 15.27
C ILE A 289 9.46 4.92 15.79
N LYS A 290 10.44 4.53 14.99
CA LYS A 290 11.88 4.64 15.29
C LYS A 290 12.70 4.68 14.00
N PHE A 291 14.02 4.56 14.11
CA PHE A 291 14.88 4.40 12.94
C PHE A 291 14.43 3.22 12.05
N GLY A 292 14.24 3.48 10.75
CA GLY A 292 13.61 2.59 9.77
C GLY A 292 12.17 2.94 9.42
N THR A 293 11.45 3.65 10.31
CA THR A 293 10.09 4.11 10.06
C THR A 293 10.09 5.31 9.13
N VAL A 294 9.12 5.36 8.22
CA VAL A 294 8.78 6.58 7.50
C VAL A 294 7.52 7.21 8.07
N LEU A 295 7.60 8.49 8.40
CA LEU A 295 6.45 9.34 8.71
C LEU A 295 6.15 10.24 7.52
N GLU A 296 4.96 10.10 6.94
CA GLU A 296 4.54 10.85 5.76
C GLU A 296 3.56 11.95 6.17
N ASN A 297 3.86 13.18 5.74
CA ASN A 297 3.03 14.37 5.88
C ASN A 297 2.74 14.83 7.32
N VAL A 298 3.55 14.38 8.29
CA VAL A 298 3.44 14.85 9.68
C VAL A 298 3.99 16.26 9.85
N VAL A 299 3.45 16.99 10.82
CA VAL A 299 4.01 18.27 11.28
C VAL A 299 4.87 18.01 12.51
N TYR A 300 5.93 18.79 12.68
CA TYR A 300 6.90 18.61 13.77
C TYR A 300 7.50 19.94 14.20
N ASP A 301 7.97 20.01 15.44
CA ASP A 301 8.73 21.16 15.91
C ASP A 301 10.13 21.20 15.29
N LYS A 302 10.48 22.31 14.65
CA LYS A 302 11.74 22.41 13.89
C LYS A 302 12.99 22.34 14.76
N ARG A 303 12.88 22.62 16.07
CA ARG A 303 14.01 22.62 17.01
C ARG A 303 14.15 21.29 17.72
N SER A 304 13.10 20.76 18.36
CA SER A 304 13.12 19.49 19.08
C SER A 304 13.02 18.28 18.15
N ARG A 305 12.45 18.46 16.95
CA ARG A 305 12.13 17.38 15.99
C ARG A 305 11.05 16.42 16.50
N GLU A 306 10.32 16.80 17.54
CA GLU A 306 9.15 16.08 18.00
C GLU A 306 7.99 16.27 17.04
N VAL A 307 7.28 15.17 16.78
CA VAL A 307 6.13 15.15 15.87
C VAL A 307 4.89 15.61 16.64
N ASP A 308 4.14 16.54 16.05
CA ASP A 308 2.79 16.87 16.50
C ASP A 308 1.79 16.01 15.72
N TYR A 309 1.37 14.90 16.33
CA TYR A 309 0.40 13.98 15.74
C TYR A 309 -1.02 14.55 15.67
N THR A 310 -1.30 15.67 16.34
CA THR A 310 -2.62 16.32 16.33
C THR A 310 -2.76 17.37 15.23
N ASP A 311 -1.64 17.86 14.69
CA ASP A 311 -1.63 18.88 13.64
C ASP A 311 -1.96 18.28 12.27
N THR A 312 -3.09 18.72 11.71
CA THR A 312 -3.59 18.30 10.41
C THR A 312 -3.53 19.40 9.36
N SER A 313 -2.69 20.43 9.56
CA SER A 313 -2.56 21.58 8.66
C SER A 313 -2.12 21.19 7.24
N ILE A 314 -1.42 20.06 7.11
CA ILE A 314 -1.08 19.45 5.81
C ILE A 314 -2.19 18.51 5.34
N THR A 315 -2.58 17.57 6.20
CA THR A 315 -3.60 16.55 5.90
C THR A 315 -4.07 15.87 7.18
N GLN A 316 -5.29 15.31 7.15
CA GLN A 316 -5.77 14.40 8.19
C GLN A 316 -5.34 12.93 7.94
N ASN A 317 -4.69 12.66 6.82
CA ASN A 317 -4.15 11.34 6.46
C ASN A 317 -2.64 11.28 6.65
N THR A 318 -2.16 11.78 7.80
CA THR A 318 -0.78 11.55 8.21
C THR A 318 -0.55 10.06 8.46
N ARG A 319 0.64 9.56 8.12
CA ARG A 319 0.90 8.11 8.09
C ARG A 319 2.26 7.76 8.66
N ALA A 320 2.35 6.53 9.15
CA ALA A 320 3.58 5.87 9.57
C ALA A 320 3.71 4.52 8.84
N SER A 321 4.79 4.33 8.07
CA SER A 321 5.15 3.05 7.45
C SER A 321 6.33 2.45 8.18
N TYR A 322 6.21 1.19 8.61
CA TYR A 322 7.28 0.47 9.29
C TYR A 322 7.21 -1.04 8.99
N PRO A 323 8.34 -1.76 9.04
CA PRO A 323 8.36 -3.21 8.89
C PRO A 323 7.54 -3.89 9.99
N ILE A 324 6.92 -5.03 9.69
CA ILE A 324 5.98 -5.67 10.61
C ILE A 324 6.68 -6.13 11.90
N GLN A 325 7.98 -6.43 11.82
CA GLN A 325 8.81 -6.85 12.96
C GLN A 325 9.02 -5.71 13.98
N PHE A 326 8.60 -4.48 13.68
CA PHE A 326 8.62 -3.40 14.66
C PHE A 326 7.48 -3.52 15.68
N ILE A 327 6.41 -4.25 15.33
CA ILE A 327 5.36 -4.64 16.28
C ILE A 327 5.88 -5.80 17.13
N LYS A 328 5.72 -5.70 18.45
CA LYS A 328 6.27 -6.67 19.39
C LYS A 328 5.55 -8.02 19.32
N ASN A 329 4.21 -8.01 19.26
CA ASN A 329 3.39 -9.21 19.25
C ASN A 329 2.93 -9.53 17.81
N VAL A 330 3.85 -10.06 17.00
CA VAL A 330 3.60 -10.36 15.58
C VAL A 330 3.73 -11.87 15.32
N GLN A 331 2.90 -12.38 14.42
CA GLN A 331 2.97 -13.74 13.90
C GLN A 331 4.00 -13.80 12.76
N MET A 332 5.03 -14.63 12.92
CA MET A 332 6.10 -14.81 11.93
C MET A 332 6.32 -16.31 11.65
N PRO A 333 6.23 -16.77 10.39
CA PRO A 333 5.81 -16.02 9.20
C PRO A 333 4.36 -15.50 9.34
N CYS A 334 3.99 -14.46 8.58
CA CYS A 334 2.64 -13.87 8.62
C CYS A 334 1.60 -14.74 7.89
N VAL A 335 1.54 -16.01 8.29
CA VAL A 335 0.63 -17.06 7.83
C VAL A 335 -0.01 -17.67 9.07
N ALA A 336 -1.30 -17.98 8.99
CA ALA A 336 -2.07 -18.61 10.05
C ALA A 336 -3.16 -19.52 9.46
N GLY A 337 -3.90 -20.22 10.33
CA GLY A 337 -4.99 -21.11 9.93
C GLY A 337 -6.24 -20.39 9.38
N HIS A 338 -7.34 -21.12 9.33
CA HIS A 338 -8.64 -20.58 8.90
C HIS A 338 -9.21 -19.61 9.96
N PRO A 339 -9.83 -18.49 9.54
CA PRO A 339 -10.55 -17.59 10.43
C PRO A 339 -11.69 -18.32 11.15
N GLU A 340 -11.68 -18.27 12.48
CA GLU A 340 -12.81 -18.67 13.32
C GLU A 340 -13.79 -17.52 13.53
N ASN A 341 -13.28 -16.27 13.48
CA ASN A 341 -14.05 -15.06 13.70
C ASN A 341 -13.88 -14.09 12.52
N ILE A 342 -15.02 -13.59 12.02
CA ILE A 342 -15.08 -12.58 10.95
C ILE A 342 -15.84 -11.37 11.49
N ILE A 343 -15.16 -10.22 11.53
CA ILE A 343 -15.70 -8.97 12.05
C ILE A 343 -15.81 -7.97 10.91
N PHE A 344 -16.99 -7.36 10.75
CA PHE A 344 -17.22 -6.27 9.82
C PHE A 344 -17.27 -4.94 10.58
N LEU A 345 -16.22 -4.13 10.43
CA LEU A 345 -16.14 -2.81 11.06
C LEU A 345 -16.89 -1.79 10.21
N THR A 346 -17.87 -1.14 10.82
CA THR A 346 -18.65 -0.08 10.19
C THR A 346 -18.63 1.19 11.03
N CYS A 347 -18.07 2.26 10.47
CA CYS A 347 -18.32 3.61 10.97
C CYS A 347 -19.69 4.07 10.49
N ASP A 348 -20.72 3.91 11.33
CA ASP A 348 -22.09 4.32 11.02
C ASP A 348 -22.31 5.81 11.34
N ALA A 349 -22.31 6.64 10.31
CA ALA A 349 -22.53 8.08 10.44
C ALA A 349 -23.95 8.45 10.90
N PHE A 350 -24.92 7.52 10.82
CA PHE A 350 -26.31 7.78 11.23
C PHE A 350 -26.59 7.35 12.68
N GLY A 351 -25.69 6.59 13.33
CA GLY A 351 -25.88 6.11 14.70
C GLY A 351 -27.09 5.19 14.88
N ILE A 352 -27.42 4.40 13.87
CA ILE A 352 -28.57 3.48 13.83
C ILE A 352 -28.14 2.06 14.22
N LEU A 353 -26.98 1.62 13.74
CA LEU A 353 -26.51 0.26 13.99
C LEU A 353 -26.12 0.08 15.46
N PRO A 354 -26.44 -1.08 16.06
CA PRO A 354 -25.99 -1.39 17.42
C PRO A 354 -24.46 -1.55 17.46
N PRO A 355 -23.81 -1.38 18.62
CA PRO A 355 -22.36 -1.51 18.74
C PRO A 355 -21.82 -2.88 18.28
N VAL A 356 -22.59 -3.95 18.46
CA VAL A 356 -22.24 -5.31 18.00
C VAL A 356 -23.50 -6.08 17.63
N SER A 357 -23.42 -6.89 16.57
CA SER A 357 -24.49 -7.80 16.14
C SER A 357 -23.89 -9.13 15.70
N LYS A 358 -24.46 -10.25 16.16
CA LYS A 358 -24.13 -11.58 15.67
C LYS A 358 -24.98 -11.85 14.43
N LEU A 359 -24.33 -11.96 13.28
CA LEU A 359 -24.99 -12.14 11.99
C LEU A 359 -25.28 -13.62 11.72
N THR A 360 -26.41 -13.91 11.06
CA THR A 360 -26.61 -15.20 10.38
C THR A 360 -25.77 -15.26 9.09
N PRO A 361 -25.56 -16.44 8.49
CA PRO A 361 -24.82 -16.55 7.21
C PRO A 361 -25.38 -15.66 6.09
N GLU A 362 -26.70 -15.54 6.00
CA GLU A 362 -27.38 -14.70 5.01
C GLU A 362 -27.12 -13.21 5.27
N GLN A 363 -27.19 -12.80 6.55
CA GLN A 363 -26.87 -11.44 6.95
C GLN A 363 -25.40 -11.11 6.72
N ALA A 364 -24.49 -12.06 7.01
CA ALA A 364 -23.07 -11.88 6.77
C ALA A 364 -22.79 -11.65 5.27
N SER A 365 -23.40 -12.46 4.40
CA SER A 365 -23.30 -12.27 2.94
C SER A 365 -23.85 -10.92 2.50
N TYR A 366 -25.04 -10.55 2.99
CA TYR A 366 -25.68 -9.27 2.68
C TYR A 366 -24.83 -8.07 3.11
N HIS A 367 -24.34 -8.06 4.35
CA HIS A 367 -23.53 -6.96 4.89
C HIS A 367 -22.15 -6.89 4.26
N PHE A 368 -21.55 -8.03 3.90
CA PHE A 368 -20.28 -8.07 3.19
C PHE A 368 -20.39 -7.46 1.79
N ILE A 369 -21.38 -7.88 1.00
CA ILE A 369 -21.61 -7.34 -0.35
C ILE A 369 -22.03 -5.87 -0.30
N SER A 370 -22.84 -5.49 0.69
CA SER A 370 -23.25 -4.08 0.87
C SER A 370 -22.08 -3.19 1.28
N GLY A 371 -21.25 -3.64 2.22
CA GLY A 371 -20.09 -2.90 2.71
C GLY A 371 -20.41 -1.49 3.21
N TYR A 372 -21.54 -1.34 3.91
CA TYR A 372 -21.97 -0.05 4.46
C TYR A 372 -20.99 0.46 5.51
N THR A 373 -20.46 1.67 5.33
CA THR A 373 -19.62 2.38 6.30
C THR A 373 -19.50 3.87 5.93
N ALA A 374 -18.48 4.57 6.42
CA ALA A 374 -18.17 5.95 6.06
C ALA A 374 -16.74 6.08 5.52
N LYS A 375 -16.56 6.92 4.50
CA LYS A 375 -15.24 7.41 4.08
C LYS A 375 -14.77 8.43 5.10
N VAL A 376 -13.72 8.09 5.85
CA VAL A 376 -13.09 9.01 6.80
C VAL A 376 -12.28 10.05 6.03
N ALA A 377 -12.30 11.29 6.51
CA ALA A 377 -11.63 12.43 5.90
C ALA A 377 -10.12 12.18 5.65
N GLY A 378 -9.63 12.74 4.55
CA GLY A 378 -8.24 12.65 4.07
C GLY A 378 -7.83 11.35 3.39
N THR A 379 -8.64 10.28 3.43
CA THR A 379 -8.24 8.97 2.86
C THR A 379 -8.22 8.94 1.33
N GLU A 380 -8.99 9.82 0.69
CA GLU A 380 -9.03 10.06 -0.77
C GLU A 380 -9.00 11.56 -1.00
N MET A 381 -8.37 12.00 -2.10
CA MET A 381 -8.33 13.42 -2.45
C MET A 381 -9.75 13.98 -2.59
N GLY A 382 -10.05 15.04 -1.82
CA GLY A 382 -11.33 15.75 -1.83
C GLY A 382 -12.34 15.32 -0.76
N VAL A 383 -12.04 14.33 0.09
CA VAL A 383 -12.91 13.93 1.21
C VAL A 383 -12.50 14.69 2.48
N THR A 384 -13.31 15.68 2.90
CA THR A 384 -13.01 16.55 4.06
C THR A 384 -13.85 16.24 5.30
N GLU A 385 -14.97 15.55 5.14
CA GLU A 385 -15.88 15.15 6.22
C GLU A 385 -16.29 13.68 6.05
N PRO A 386 -16.69 12.97 7.12
CA PRO A 386 -17.20 11.61 7.02
C PRO A 386 -18.39 11.52 6.05
N GLN A 387 -18.27 10.70 5.02
CA GLN A 387 -19.34 10.49 4.04
C GLN A 387 -19.80 9.04 4.07
N ALA A 388 -21.09 8.82 4.38
CA ALA A 388 -21.71 7.50 4.30
C ALA A 388 -21.53 6.92 2.88
N THR A 389 -21.19 5.63 2.82
CA THR A 389 -20.89 4.95 1.57
C THR A 389 -21.22 3.46 1.65
N PHE A 390 -21.50 2.87 0.50
CA PHE A 390 -21.58 1.43 0.32
C PHE A 390 -20.35 1.03 -0.50
N SER A 391 -19.36 0.48 0.19
CA SER A 391 -18.12 0.03 -0.43
C SER A 391 -18.09 -1.49 -0.37
N ALA A 392 -18.60 -2.14 -1.43
CA ALA A 392 -18.67 -3.58 -1.55
C ALA A 392 -17.42 -4.29 -1.00
N CYS A 393 -17.65 -5.35 -0.22
CA CYS A 393 -16.62 -6.16 0.45
C CYS A 393 -15.70 -5.35 1.38
N PHE A 394 -16.15 -4.17 1.83
CA PHE A 394 -15.37 -3.19 2.60
C PHE A 394 -14.06 -2.77 1.92
N GLY A 395 -14.01 -2.85 0.58
CA GLY A 395 -12.77 -2.68 -0.20
C GLY A 395 -12.96 -2.37 -1.67
N ALA A 396 -14.17 -1.98 -2.11
CA ALA A 396 -14.53 -1.77 -3.52
C ALA A 396 -13.49 -1.02 -4.35
N ALA A 397 -12.84 0.02 -3.80
CA ALA A 397 -11.81 0.79 -4.50
C ALA A 397 -10.60 -0.03 -5.00
N PHE A 398 -10.41 -1.23 -4.48
CA PHE A 398 -9.30 -2.14 -4.79
C PHE A 398 -9.76 -3.42 -5.49
N MET A 399 -11.06 -3.71 -5.48
CA MET A 399 -11.61 -4.89 -6.13
C MET A 399 -11.46 -4.78 -7.64
N MET A 400 -10.98 -5.85 -8.25
CA MET A 400 -10.85 -5.97 -9.69
C MET A 400 -12.02 -6.75 -10.30
N TRP A 401 -12.73 -7.55 -9.50
CA TRP A 401 -13.80 -8.48 -9.90
C TRP A 401 -15.16 -8.06 -9.37
#